data_AF-A0A0R1UTM9-F1
#
_entry.id   AF-A0A0R1UTM9-F1
#
_cell.length_a   1.000
_cell.length_b   1.000
_cell.length_c   1.000
_cell.angle_alpha   90.00
_cell.angle_beta   90.00
_cell.angle_gamma   90.00
#
_symmetry.space_group_name_H-M   'P 1'
#
loop_
_entity.id
_entity.type
_entity.pdbx_description
1 polymer ?
#
loop_
_entity_poly.entity_id
_entity_poly.type
_entity_poly.pdbx_seq_one_letter_code
_entity_poly.pdbx_strand_id
1 'polypeptide(L)'
;MRFLHTADWHVGKELNGYDLTADHQVAFEQIKSLAQTEHVDAIVVAGDLYDRRVPREAAVATVNQELKELNLELEYPVLAVSGNHDSAIRLGTGSDWYQATNFYLHTELAQAFEPVVVGDTQWFLLPYFELQAVRNYFHDDTIQSLPVAMEKIVAEMQAKFEPQYHQVLVAHFFAAGSSRTESETKVEVGGLNAVPTDLLAGFDYVALGHLHNPNALQLPRIKYSGSPLKMSTSEATIEKGVWIVDTKTQQVTWHALQPKHDLRLVIGAFDELVAGNEAGNHDDYVAINLTDEQAIPDVMSRLRVVYPRILSLHRLHGAQIKSLATTKQVNVKQAPLALLADFYQLVTDGQQLNPAQQQWAKTSLEQVLKGDD
;
A
#
# COMPACT_ATOMS: atom_id res chain seq x y z
N MET A 1 17.68 -22.19 9.17
CA MET A 1 18.19 -20.80 9.12
C MET A 1 17.15 -19.81 9.68
N ARG A 2 17.52 -18.55 9.91
CA ARG A 2 16.60 -17.44 10.22
C ARG A 2 16.65 -16.38 9.13
N PHE A 3 15.53 -15.79 8.74
CA PHE A 3 15.51 -14.71 7.76
C PHE A 3 14.53 -13.59 8.13
N LEU A 4 14.80 -12.40 7.62
CA LEU A 4 13.90 -11.25 7.71
C LEU A 4 13.05 -11.16 6.44
N HIS A 5 11.74 -10.99 6.59
CA HIS A 5 10.79 -10.82 5.49
C HIS A 5 10.15 -9.43 5.56
N THR A 6 10.40 -8.64 4.51
CA THR A 6 9.83 -7.32 4.22
C THR A 6 9.33 -7.25 2.77
N ALA A 7 8.55 -6.24 2.42
CA ALA A 7 7.98 -6.03 1.09
C ALA A 7 7.42 -4.60 0.99
N ASP A 8 6.88 -4.25 -0.18
CA ASP A 8 6.05 -3.07 -0.40
C ASP A 8 6.72 -1.78 0.06
N TRP A 9 8.01 -1.65 -0.24
CA TRP A 9 8.81 -0.48 0.14
C TRP A 9 8.28 0.79 -0.51
N HIS A 10 7.84 0.74 -1.77
CA HIS A 10 7.33 1.88 -2.51
C HIS A 10 8.21 3.13 -2.42
N VAL A 11 9.53 2.95 -2.58
CA VAL A 11 10.45 4.08 -2.51
C VAL A 11 10.11 5.10 -3.60
N GLY A 12 10.05 6.38 -3.20
CA GLY A 12 9.62 7.49 -4.06
C GLY A 12 8.13 7.83 -3.98
N LYS A 13 7.35 7.12 -3.16
CA LYS A 13 5.97 7.50 -2.83
C LYS A 13 5.93 8.84 -2.09
N GLU A 14 4.90 9.62 -2.40
CA GLU A 14 4.51 10.80 -1.63
C GLU A 14 3.17 10.54 -0.93
N LEU A 15 3.02 11.04 0.29
CA LEU A 15 1.78 10.94 1.04
C LEU A 15 1.06 12.30 0.97
N ASN A 16 0.07 12.42 0.08
CA ASN A 16 -0.60 13.68 -0.25
C ASN A 16 0.36 14.89 -0.46
N GLY A 17 1.45 14.67 -1.18
CA GLY A 17 2.46 15.69 -1.51
C GLY A 17 3.58 15.86 -0.48
N TYR A 18 3.55 15.11 0.63
CA TYR A 18 4.71 15.03 1.53
C TYR A 18 5.68 13.95 1.06
N ASP A 19 6.96 14.29 1.01
CA ASP A 19 8.06 13.38 0.69
C ASP A 19 8.35 12.46 1.88
N LEU A 20 8.33 11.14 1.64
CA LEU A 20 8.58 10.11 2.65
C LEU A 20 10.03 9.65 2.70
N THR A 21 10.97 10.28 1.99
CA THR A 21 12.37 9.82 1.90
C THR A 21 13.03 9.69 3.29
N ALA A 22 12.84 10.68 4.17
CA ALA A 22 13.39 10.64 5.51
C ALA A 22 12.72 9.58 6.42
N ASP A 23 11.42 9.33 6.20
CA ASP A 23 10.67 8.29 6.90
C ASP A 23 11.14 6.89 6.47
N HIS A 24 11.37 6.68 5.16
CA HIS A 24 11.96 5.45 4.63
C HIS A 24 13.33 5.16 5.22
N GLN A 25 14.22 6.17 5.28
CA GLN A 25 15.56 5.96 5.85
C GLN A 25 15.47 5.42 7.29
N VAL A 26 14.61 6.00 8.12
CA VAL A 26 14.43 5.55 9.52
C VAL A 26 13.88 4.13 9.59
N ALA A 27 12.98 3.74 8.69
CA ALA A 27 12.50 2.36 8.61
C ALA A 27 13.60 1.39 8.15
N PHE A 28 14.38 1.75 7.13
CA PHE A 28 15.48 0.91 6.64
C PHE A 28 16.60 0.72 7.67
N GLU A 29 16.98 1.78 8.41
CA GLU A 29 17.93 1.65 9.52
C GLU A 29 17.44 0.67 10.58
N GLN A 30 16.15 0.70 10.91
CA GLN A 30 15.57 -0.26 11.86
C GLN A 30 15.53 -1.68 11.30
N ILE A 31 15.22 -1.86 10.02
CA ILE A 31 15.27 -3.18 9.37
C ILE A 31 16.68 -3.76 9.42
N LYS A 32 17.71 -2.95 9.10
CA LYS A 32 19.13 -3.33 9.20
C LYS A 32 19.51 -3.69 10.64
N SER A 33 19.12 -2.86 11.61
CA SER A 33 19.37 -3.11 13.04
C SER A 33 18.69 -4.39 13.55
N LEU A 34 17.45 -4.65 13.11
CA LEU A 34 16.71 -5.86 13.47
C LEU A 34 17.37 -7.10 12.87
N ALA A 35 17.78 -7.05 11.60
CA ALA A 35 18.51 -8.14 10.96
C ALA A 35 19.76 -8.54 11.77
N GLN A 36 20.52 -7.56 12.24
CA GLN A 36 21.71 -7.79 13.05
C GLN A 36 21.39 -8.33 14.45
N THR A 37 20.40 -7.72 15.12
CA THR A 37 20.04 -8.07 16.51
C THR A 37 19.39 -9.45 16.62
N GLU A 38 18.56 -9.80 15.65
CA GLU A 38 17.88 -11.11 15.58
C GLU A 38 18.78 -12.21 14.98
N HIS A 39 20.00 -11.83 14.56
CA HIS A 39 20.97 -12.72 13.93
C HIS A 39 20.37 -13.48 12.74
N VAL A 40 19.76 -12.75 11.81
CA VAL A 40 19.21 -13.37 10.60
C VAL A 40 20.34 -13.77 9.66
N ASP A 41 20.12 -14.83 8.89
CA ASP A 41 21.04 -15.38 7.90
C ASP A 41 20.77 -14.83 6.48
N ALA A 42 19.59 -14.23 6.23
CA ALA A 42 19.19 -13.69 4.93
C ALA A 42 18.09 -12.61 5.05
N ILE A 43 17.98 -11.77 4.02
CA ILE A 43 16.93 -10.75 3.87
C ILE A 43 16.06 -11.06 2.65
N VAL A 44 14.75 -11.01 2.83
CA VAL A 44 13.74 -11.23 1.79
C VAL A 44 12.97 -9.94 1.52
N VAL A 45 12.87 -9.56 0.25
CA VAL A 45 12.09 -8.40 -0.23
C VAL A 45 11.02 -8.87 -1.23
N ALA A 46 9.78 -9.03 -0.77
CA ALA A 46 8.70 -9.63 -1.54
C ALA A 46 7.98 -8.66 -2.50
N GLY A 47 8.73 -7.83 -3.22
CA GLY A 47 8.22 -6.95 -4.28
C GLY A 47 7.86 -5.52 -3.87
N ASP A 48 7.52 -4.74 -4.89
CA ASP A 48 7.20 -3.30 -4.85
C ASP A 48 8.31 -2.48 -4.18
N LEU A 49 9.53 -2.61 -4.73
CA LEU A 49 10.69 -1.83 -4.28
C LEU A 49 10.48 -0.34 -4.59
N TYR A 50 9.90 -0.03 -5.76
CA TYR A 50 9.58 1.33 -6.20
C TYR A 50 8.07 1.62 -6.13
N ASP A 51 7.68 2.89 -5.92
CA ASP A 51 6.27 3.31 -6.01
C ASP A 51 5.73 3.24 -7.45
N ARG A 52 6.59 3.31 -8.47
CA ARG A 52 6.18 3.43 -9.88
C ARG A 52 7.14 2.72 -10.81
N ARG A 53 6.62 2.27 -11.96
CA ARG A 53 7.38 1.56 -13.01
C ARG A 53 8.52 2.39 -13.62
N VAL A 54 8.37 3.71 -13.59
CA VAL A 54 9.41 4.66 -13.97
C VAL A 54 9.71 5.51 -12.73
N PRO A 55 10.59 5.03 -11.83
CA PRO A 55 10.93 5.74 -10.60
C PRO A 55 11.72 7.01 -10.89
N ARG A 56 11.65 7.97 -9.96
CA ARG A 56 12.50 9.16 -9.99
C ARG A 56 13.95 8.79 -9.67
N GLU A 57 14.90 9.58 -10.16
CA GLU A 57 16.34 9.34 -9.94
C GLU A 57 16.70 9.20 -8.46
N ALA A 58 16.13 10.02 -7.59
CA ALA A 58 16.34 9.93 -6.14
C ALA A 58 15.87 8.59 -5.57
N ALA A 59 14.73 8.06 -6.01
CA ALA A 59 14.22 6.76 -5.56
C ALA A 59 15.12 5.62 -6.04
N VAL A 60 15.62 5.68 -7.27
CA VAL A 60 16.62 4.73 -7.80
C VAL A 60 17.88 4.75 -6.96
N ALA A 61 18.40 5.93 -6.64
CA ALA A 61 19.59 6.08 -5.80
C ALA A 61 19.37 5.49 -4.40
N THR A 62 18.22 5.76 -3.76
CA THR A 62 17.87 5.22 -2.44
C THR A 62 17.79 3.69 -2.46
N VAL A 63 17.00 3.09 -3.36
CA VAL A 63 16.88 1.62 -3.43
C VAL A 63 18.24 0.96 -3.70
N ASN A 64 19.03 1.51 -4.61
CA ASN A 64 20.36 1.00 -4.90
C ASN A 64 21.30 1.08 -3.68
N GLN A 65 21.24 2.18 -2.92
CA GLN A 65 22.05 2.34 -1.71
C GLN A 65 21.63 1.34 -0.62
N GLU A 66 20.33 1.15 -0.38
CA GLU A 66 19.86 0.20 0.64
C GLU A 66 20.19 -1.25 0.28
N LEU A 67 20.01 -1.65 -1.00
CA LEU A 67 20.41 -2.98 -1.46
C LEU A 67 21.92 -3.18 -1.36
N LYS A 68 22.71 -2.16 -1.70
CA LYS A 68 24.18 -2.18 -1.56
C LYS A 68 24.59 -2.37 -0.10
N GLU A 69 23.99 -1.63 0.83
CA GLU A 69 24.29 -1.77 2.26
C GLU A 69 23.93 -3.16 2.78
N LEU A 70 22.72 -3.64 2.49
CA LEU A 70 22.29 -4.98 2.92
C LEU A 70 23.20 -6.08 2.37
N ASN A 71 23.54 -6.04 1.08
CA ASN A 71 24.24 -7.15 0.43
C ASN A 71 25.77 -7.04 0.47
N LEU A 72 26.34 -5.87 0.24
CA LEU A 72 27.80 -5.70 0.10
C LEU A 72 28.48 -5.23 1.37
N GLU A 73 27.79 -4.48 2.22
CA GLU A 73 28.39 -3.91 3.44
C GLU A 73 28.05 -4.75 4.68
N LEU A 74 26.81 -5.22 4.79
CA LEU A 74 26.34 -6.12 5.84
C LEU A 74 26.44 -7.60 5.45
N GLU A 75 26.82 -7.89 4.21
CA GLU A 75 27.08 -9.24 3.67
C GLU A 75 25.90 -10.22 3.78
N TYR A 76 24.66 -9.72 3.86
CA TYR A 76 23.49 -10.59 3.84
C TYR A 76 23.24 -11.12 2.43
N PRO A 77 22.93 -12.42 2.27
CA PRO A 77 22.18 -12.90 1.13
C PRO A 77 20.85 -12.15 1.03
N VAL A 78 20.58 -11.55 -0.12
CA VAL A 78 19.33 -10.82 -0.38
C VAL A 78 18.54 -11.57 -1.44
N LEU A 79 17.29 -11.91 -1.12
CA LEU A 79 16.36 -12.57 -2.03
C LEU A 79 15.19 -11.63 -2.32
N ALA A 80 15.08 -11.16 -3.55
CA ALA A 80 14.09 -10.16 -3.93
C ALA A 80 13.33 -10.58 -5.18
N VAL A 81 12.07 -10.16 -5.25
CA VAL A 81 11.23 -10.28 -6.43
C VAL A 81 10.71 -8.92 -6.85
N SER A 82 10.34 -8.72 -8.12
CA SER A 82 9.61 -7.52 -8.54
C SER A 82 8.13 -7.60 -8.16
N GLY A 83 7.54 -6.48 -7.73
CA GLY A 83 6.09 -6.36 -7.56
C GLY A 83 5.38 -5.76 -8.78
N ASN A 84 4.09 -5.42 -8.65
CA ASN A 84 3.29 -4.88 -9.76
C ASN A 84 3.59 -3.41 -10.10
N HIS A 85 4.20 -2.66 -9.17
CA HIS A 85 4.67 -1.30 -9.37
C HIS A 85 6.06 -1.24 -10.00
N ASP A 86 6.85 -2.30 -9.88
CA ASP A 86 8.18 -2.37 -10.45
C ASP A 86 8.13 -2.61 -11.97
N SER A 87 9.10 -2.06 -12.70
CA SER A 87 9.33 -2.45 -14.10
C SER A 87 10.31 -3.62 -14.12
N ALA A 88 9.85 -4.80 -14.54
CA ALA A 88 10.67 -6.01 -14.60
C ALA A 88 12.03 -5.78 -15.28
N ILE A 89 12.03 -5.23 -16.50
CA ILE A 89 13.25 -4.97 -17.28
C ILE A 89 14.19 -3.97 -16.58
N ARG A 90 13.64 -2.88 -16.02
CA ARG A 90 14.47 -1.83 -15.41
C ARG A 90 15.04 -2.29 -14.07
N LEU A 91 14.23 -2.94 -13.25
CA LEU A 91 14.65 -3.45 -11.95
C LEU A 91 15.65 -4.61 -12.11
N GLY A 92 15.42 -5.53 -13.05
CA GLY A 92 16.30 -6.67 -13.32
C GLY A 92 17.62 -6.33 -14.01
N THR A 93 17.91 -5.04 -14.23
CA THR A 93 19.20 -4.64 -14.81
C THR A 93 20.32 -5.02 -13.85
N GLY A 94 21.17 -5.96 -14.28
CA GLY A 94 22.31 -6.47 -13.54
C GLY A 94 22.08 -7.73 -12.72
N SER A 95 20.86 -8.30 -12.74
CA SER A 95 20.55 -9.54 -12.02
C SER A 95 21.53 -10.69 -12.31
N ASP A 96 22.01 -10.82 -13.55
CA ASP A 96 22.95 -11.87 -13.97
C ASP A 96 24.28 -11.85 -13.20
N TRP A 97 24.75 -10.68 -12.76
CA TRP A 97 26.02 -10.55 -12.03
C TRP A 97 25.85 -10.32 -10.52
N TYR A 98 24.64 -10.01 -10.04
CA TYR A 98 24.35 -9.87 -8.60
C TYR A 98 24.53 -11.17 -7.81
N GLN A 99 24.35 -12.31 -8.47
CA GLN A 99 24.53 -13.62 -7.84
C GLN A 99 25.96 -13.84 -7.34
N ALA A 100 26.96 -13.16 -7.92
CA ALA A 100 28.35 -13.22 -7.47
C ALA A 100 28.55 -12.73 -6.02
N THR A 101 27.59 -11.97 -5.49
CA THR A 101 27.59 -11.46 -4.11
C THR A 101 26.39 -11.97 -3.31
N ASN A 102 25.75 -13.06 -3.73
CA ASN A 102 24.54 -13.62 -3.09
C ASN A 102 23.32 -12.68 -3.09
N PHE A 103 23.21 -11.79 -4.08
CA PHE A 103 21.98 -11.04 -4.34
C PHE A 103 21.21 -11.69 -5.49
N TYR A 104 20.03 -12.20 -5.16
CA TYR A 104 19.13 -12.90 -6.07
C TYR A 104 17.88 -12.05 -6.32
N LEU A 105 17.79 -11.43 -7.49
CA LEU A 105 16.67 -10.59 -7.90
C LEU A 105 15.98 -11.19 -9.11
N HIS A 106 14.79 -11.76 -8.89
CA HIS A 106 13.97 -12.31 -9.97
C HIS A 106 12.90 -11.29 -10.39
N THR A 107 12.81 -11.04 -11.69
CA THR A 107 11.85 -10.08 -12.28
C THR A 107 11.05 -10.68 -13.43
N GLU A 108 11.39 -11.88 -13.88
CA GLU A 108 10.71 -12.60 -14.95
C GLU A 108 10.19 -13.95 -14.48
N LEU A 109 9.04 -14.38 -15.01
CA LEU A 109 8.37 -15.62 -14.63
C LEU A 109 9.28 -16.85 -14.79
N ALA A 110 10.09 -16.91 -15.85
CA ALA A 110 10.94 -18.06 -16.14
C ALA A 110 11.94 -18.34 -15.00
N GLN A 111 12.41 -17.28 -14.32
CA GLN A 111 13.36 -17.39 -13.21
C GLN A 111 12.70 -18.03 -11.97
N ALA A 112 11.37 -18.02 -11.85
CA ALA A 112 10.67 -18.61 -10.72
C ALA A 112 10.82 -20.15 -10.65
N PHE A 113 11.31 -20.78 -11.73
CA PHE A 113 11.54 -22.23 -11.83
C PHE A 113 13.02 -22.61 -11.64
N GLU A 114 13.88 -21.63 -11.33
CA GLU A 114 15.28 -21.80 -10.99
C GLU A 114 15.45 -21.53 -9.48
N PRO A 115 15.27 -22.55 -8.61
CA PRO A 115 15.34 -22.34 -7.18
C PRO A 115 16.75 -21.97 -6.71
N VAL A 116 16.81 -21.03 -5.77
CA VAL A 116 18.06 -20.61 -5.12
C VAL A 116 18.23 -21.40 -3.83
N VAL A 117 19.44 -21.85 -3.52
CA VAL A 117 19.73 -22.51 -2.23
C VAL A 117 20.60 -21.60 -1.37
N VAL A 118 20.11 -21.30 -0.17
CA VAL A 118 20.88 -20.58 0.86
C VAL A 118 20.74 -21.36 2.17
N GLY A 119 21.88 -21.83 2.71
CA GLY A 119 21.90 -22.63 3.93
C GLY A 119 21.12 -23.94 3.79
N ASP A 120 20.11 -24.12 4.64
CA ASP A 120 19.23 -25.30 4.69
C ASP A 120 17.90 -25.10 3.95
N THR A 121 17.78 -24.05 3.13
CA THR A 121 16.52 -23.65 2.50
C THR A 121 16.66 -23.46 0.99
N GLN A 122 15.68 -23.98 0.27
CA GLN A 122 15.45 -23.82 -1.15
C GLN A 122 14.36 -22.76 -1.36
N TRP A 123 14.68 -21.76 -2.17
CA TRP A 123 13.92 -20.54 -2.35
C TRP A 123 13.35 -20.47 -3.76
N PHE A 124 12.05 -20.28 -3.85
CA PHE A 124 11.34 -20.02 -5.09
C PHE A 124 10.95 -18.56 -5.14
N LEU A 125 11.59 -17.80 -6.03
CA LEU A 125 11.38 -16.36 -6.17
C LEU A 125 10.44 -16.11 -7.35
N LEU A 126 9.16 -15.90 -7.06
CA LEU A 126 8.09 -15.67 -8.03
C LEU A 126 7.77 -14.17 -8.13
N PRO A 127 8.33 -13.45 -9.12
CA PRO A 127 7.96 -12.06 -9.36
C PRO A 127 6.49 -11.93 -9.74
N TYR A 128 5.95 -10.73 -9.54
CA TYR A 128 4.67 -10.36 -10.11
C TYR A 128 4.67 -10.64 -11.62
N PHE A 129 3.59 -11.26 -12.10
CA PHE A 129 3.44 -11.63 -13.49
C PHE A 129 2.03 -11.31 -13.98
N GLU A 130 1.92 -11.09 -15.28
CA GLU A 130 0.66 -11.02 -16.00
C GLU A 130 0.30 -12.41 -16.56
N LEU A 131 -0.99 -12.71 -16.71
CA LEU A 131 -1.44 -14.01 -17.25
C LEU A 131 -0.82 -14.33 -18.61
N GLN A 132 -0.56 -13.30 -19.44
CA GLN A 132 0.08 -13.50 -20.74
C GLN A 132 1.50 -14.08 -20.62
N ALA A 133 2.26 -13.72 -19.59
CA ALA A 133 3.59 -14.28 -19.37
C ALA A 133 3.50 -15.79 -19.09
N VAL A 134 2.50 -16.21 -18.32
CA VAL A 134 2.24 -17.63 -18.01
C VAL A 134 1.82 -18.41 -19.25
N ARG A 135 0.88 -17.87 -20.04
CA ARG A 135 0.47 -18.47 -21.33
C ARG A 135 1.65 -18.67 -22.26
N ASN A 136 2.51 -17.65 -22.37
CA ASN A 136 3.68 -17.70 -23.23
C ASN A 136 4.69 -18.76 -22.76
N TYR A 137 4.94 -18.84 -21.44
CA TYR A 137 5.90 -19.78 -20.87
C TYR A 137 5.44 -21.24 -21.00
N PHE A 138 4.18 -21.52 -20.66
CA PHE A 138 3.62 -22.89 -20.73
C PHE A 138 3.08 -23.26 -22.12
N HIS A 139 3.11 -22.33 -23.07
CA HIS A 139 2.48 -22.47 -24.39
C HIS A 139 1.00 -22.90 -24.30
N ASP A 140 0.26 -22.29 -23.38
CA ASP A 140 -1.12 -22.66 -23.04
C ASP A 140 -2.05 -21.45 -22.94
N ASP A 141 -2.74 -21.16 -24.04
CA ASP A 141 -3.70 -20.05 -24.14
C ASP A 141 -5.00 -20.29 -23.34
N THR A 142 -5.22 -21.48 -22.79
CA THR A 142 -6.41 -21.80 -22.00
C THR A 142 -6.34 -21.27 -20.56
N ILE A 143 -5.18 -20.79 -20.13
CA ILE A 143 -4.98 -20.19 -18.81
C ILE A 143 -5.70 -18.84 -18.76
N GLN A 144 -6.88 -18.80 -18.13
CA GLN A 144 -7.76 -17.61 -18.12
C GLN A 144 -7.86 -16.90 -16.77
N SER A 145 -7.30 -17.47 -15.71
CA SER A 145 -7.39 -16.92 -14.36
C SER A 145 -6.11 -17.15 -13.57
N LEU A 146 -5.92 -16.35 -12.53
CA LEU A 146 -4.76 -16.46 -11.66
C LEU A 146 -4.70 -17.82 -10.93
N PRO A 147 -5.81 -18.41 -10.42
CA PRO A 147 -5.77 -19.76 -9.84
C PRO A 147 -5.22 -20.83 -10.80
N VAL A 148 -5.68 -20.84 -12.05
CA VAL A 148 -5.23 -21.83 -13.06
C VAL A 148 -3.76 -21.62 -13.42
N ALA A 149 -3.32 -20.37 -13.51
CA ALA A 149 -1.91 -20.04 -13.69
C ALA A 149 -1.06 -20.57 -12.51
N MET A 150 -1.50 -20.30 -11.28
CA MET A 150 -0.79 -20.70 -10.07
C MET A 150 -0.75 -22.21 -9.87
N GLU A 151 -1.78 -22.96 -10.26
CA GLU A 151 -1.74 -24.44 -10.25
C GLU A 151 -0.56 -24.97 -11.08
N LYS A 152 -0.37 -24.46 -12.31
CA LYS A 152 0.73 -24.85 -13.18
C LYS A 152 2.08 -24.40 -12.65
N ILE A 153 2.17 -23.15 -12.18
CA ILE A 153 3.41 -22.59 -11.62
C ILE A 153 3.86 -23.41 -10.41
N VAL A 154 2.96 -23.68 -9.46
CA VAL A 154 3.30 -24.43 -8.26
C VAL A 154 3.64 -25.89 -8.58
N ALA A 155 2.94 -26.52 -9.53
CA ALA A 155 3.29 -27.88 -9.96
C ALA A 155 4.72 -27.96 -10.52
N GLU A 156 5.11 -26.99 -11.36
CA GLU A 156 6.48 -26.91 -11.91
C GLU A 156 7.51 -26.67 -10.80
N MET A 157 7.23 -25.79 -9.83
CA MET A 157 8.10 -25.55 -8.66
C MET A 157 8.25 -26.81 -7.80
N GLN A 158 7.15 -27.49 -7.48
CA GLN A 158 7.15 -28.70 -6.66
C GLN A 158 7.93 -29.84 -7.31
N ALA A 159 7.96 -29.91 -8.64
CA ALA A 159 8.81 -30.88 -9.36
C ALA A 159 10.32 -30.64 -9.16
N LYS A 160 10.72 -29.46 -8.65
CA LYS A 160 12.11 -29.09 -8.33
C LYS A 160 12.43 -29.20 -6.83
N PHE A 161 11.47 -29.63 -6.00
CA PHE A 161 11.69 -29.75 -4.57
C PHE A 161 12.76 -30.81 -4.28
N GLU A 162 13.74 -30.40 -3.50
CA GLU A 162 14.79 -31.25 -3.00
C GLU A 162 14.53 -31.59 -1.51
N PRO A 163 14.30 -32.87 -1.14
CA PRO A 163 13.81 -33.25 0.19
C PRO A 163 14.69 -32.86 1.38
N GLN A 164 15.96 -32.55 1.15
CA GLN A 164 16.91 -32.13 2.19
C GLN A 164 16.77 -30.65 2.59
N TYR A 165 16.02 -29.85 1.84
CA TYR A 165 15.86 -28.41 2.09
C TYR A 165 14.44 -28.06 2.53
N HIS A 166 14.34 -27.01 3.35
CA HIS A 166 13.07 -26.31 3.57
C HIS A 166 12.64 -25.57 2.31
N GLN A 167 11.35 -25.55 2.02
CA GLN A 167 10.78 -25.02 0.79
C GLN A 167 10.11 -23.67 1.07
N VAL A 168 10.69 -22.56 0.61
CA VAL A 168 10.16 -21.22 0.84
C VAL A 168 9.80 -20.54 -0.47
N LEU A 169 8.57 -20.03 -0.56
CA LEU A 169 8.11 -19.22 -1.68
C LEU A 169 8.17 -17.73 -1.31
N VAL A 170 8.77 -16.92 -2.16
CA VAL A 170 8.69 -15.45 -2.12
C VAL A 170 7.88 -15.00 -3.31
N ALA A 171 6.77 -14.29 -3.09
CA ALA A 171 5.86 -13.93 -4.17
C ALA A 171 5.10 -12.63 -3.92
N HIS A 172 4.49 -12.11 -5.00
CA HIS A 172 3.76 -10.85 -4.97
C HIS A 172 2.42 -10.99 -5.69
N PHE A 173 1.37 -11.36 -4.94
CA PHE A 173 0.02 -11.55 -5.46
C PHE A 173 -1.03 -11.44 -4.36
N PHE A 174 -2.31 -11.40 -4.75
CA PHE A 174 -3.44 -11.45 -3.83
C PHE A 174 -3.85 -12.89 -3.50
N ALA A 175 -3.63 -13.32 -2.26
CA ALA A 175 -4.10 -14.59 -1.71
C ALA A 175 -5.58 -14.53 -1.29
N ALA A 176 -6.34 -15.59 -1.55
CA ALA A 176 -7.75 -15.70 -1.20
C ALA A 176 -7.98 -15.57 0.32
N GLY A 177 -9.03 -14.82 0.69
CA GLY A 177 -9.38 -14.54 2.09
C GLY A 177 -8.66 -13.33 2.70
N SER A 178 -7.85 -12.61 1.92
CA SER A 178 -7.14 -11.42 2.42
C SER A 178 -8.01 -10.16 2.43
N SER A 179 -7.76 -9.24 3.37
CA SER A 179 -8.34 -7.89 3.42
C SER A 179 -7.43 -6.83 2.76
N ARG A 180 -7.98 -5.68 2.36
CA ARG A 180 -7.29 -4.62 1.61
C ARG A 180 -7.28 -3.26 2.29
N THR A 181 -6.34 -2.42 1.89
CA THR A 181 -6.24 -0.99 2.22
C THR A 181 -6.34 -0.10 0.98
N GLU A 182 -6.51 1.22 1.14
CA GLU A 182 -6.79 2.13 0.01
C GLU A 182 -5.59 2.43 -0.89
N SER A 183 -4.37 2.25 -0.37
CA SER A 183 -3.11 2.49 -1.09
C SER A 183 -2.77 1.40 -2.11
N GLU A 184 -3.42 0.24 -2.02
CA GLU A 184 -3.21 -0.93 -2.87
C GLU A 184 -3.92 -0.76 -4.22
N THR A 185 -3.34 -1.29 -5.30
CA THR A 185 -3.95 -1.16 -6.63
C THR A 185 -5.25 -1.98 -6.70
N LYS A 186 -6.38 -1.30 -6.97
CA LYS A 186 -7.71 -1.89 -7.15
C LYS A 186 -7.83 -2.64 -8.50
N VAL A 187 -6.98 -3.61 -8.78
CA VAL A 187 -7.12 -4.43 -10.00
C VAL A 187 -8.11 -5.56 -9.74
N GLU A 188 -9.42 -5.26 -9.70
CA GLU A 188 -10.45 -6.30 -9.67
C GLU A 188 -11.79 -5.80 -10.23
N VAL A 189 -12.11 -6.25 -11.44
CA VAL A 189 -13.49 -6.40 -11.88
C VAL A 189 -13.79 -7.90 -11.78
N GLY A 190 -14.51 -8.32 -10.73
CA GLY A 190 -15.17 -9.64 -10.70
C GLY A 190 -14.56 -10.77 -9.86
N GLY A 191 -13.60 -10.52 -8.93
CA GLY A 191 -13.20 -11.51 -7.91
C GLY A 191 -12.47 -12.78 -8.40
N LEU A 192 -12.06 -12.83 -9.68
CA LEU A 192 -11.43 -14.00 -10.32
C LEU A 192 -9.89 -14.05 -10.20
N ASN A 193 -9.29 -13.16 -9.41
CA ASN A 193 -7.82 -12.97 -9.35
C ASN A 193 -7.20 -13.24 -7.97
N ALA A 194 -7.87 -14.00 -7.09
CA ALA A 194 -7.30 -14.41 -5.81
C ALA A 194 -6.69 -15.81 -5.88
N VAL A 195 -5.46 -15.98 -5.40
CA VAL A 195 -4.76 -17.29 -5.36
C VAL A 195 -5.30 -18.12 -4.19
N PRO A 196 -5.87 -19.32 -4.42
CA PRO A 196 -6.27 -20.22 -3.35
C PRO A 196 -5.05 -20.66 -2.54
N THR A 197 -5.12 -20.52 -1.22
CA THR A 197 -3.99 -20.81 -0.32
C THR A 197 -3.63 -22.30 -0.25
N ASP A 198 -4.57 -23.19 -0.59
CA ASP A 198 -4.34 -24.65 -0.62
C ASP A 198 -3.33 -25.06 -1.69
N LEU A 199 -3.20 -24.28 -2.77
CA LEU A 199 -2.17 -24.50 -3.79
C LEU A 199 -0.77 -24.36 -3.18
N LEU A 200 -0.62 -23.53 -2.15
CA LEU A 200 0.65 -23.21 -1.53
C LEU A 200 1.02 -24.21 -0.41
N ALA A 201 0.24 -25.28 -0.27
CA ALA A 201 0.35 -26.18 0.89
C ALA A 201 1.71 -26.87 1.01
N GLY A 202 2.39 -27.10 -0.11
CA GLY A 202 3.70 -27.77 -0.17
C GLY A 202 4.89 -26.94 0.31
N PHE A 203 4.74 -25.62 0.50
CA PHE A 203 5.80 -24.76 1.03
C PHE A 203 5.76 -24.70 2.56
N ASP A 204 6.94 -24.71 3.18
CA ASP A 204 7.15 -24.54 4.62
C ASP A 204 6.84 -23.10 5.07
N TYR A 205 7.11 -22.12 4.21
CA TYR A 205 6.74 -20.72 4.42
C TYR A 205 6.48 -20.02 3.08
N VAL A 206 5.56 -19.05 3.09
CA VAL A 206 5.26 -18.19 1.95
C VAL A 206 5.36 -16.73 2.37
N ALA A 207 6.38 -16.05 1.86
CA ALA A 207 6.64 -14.64 2.01
C ALA A 207 5.90 -13.85 0.91
N LEU A 208 4.81 -13.18 1.26
CA LEU A 208 4.03 -12.35 0.34
C LEU A 208 4.29 -10.85 0.53
N GLY A 209 4.41 -10.12 -0.57
CA GLY A 209 4.11 -8.68 -0.64
C GLY A 209 2.75 -8.43 -1.29
N HIS A 210 2.50 -7.22 -1.79
CA HIS A 210 1.29 -6.72 -2.48
C HIS A 210 0.26 -6.04 -1.57
N LEU A 211 0.08 -6.53 -0.34
CA LEU A 211 -0.87 -5.98 0.62
C LEU A 211 -0.14 -5.31 1.76
N HIS A 212 -0.47 -4.06 2.02
CA HIS A 212 0.27 -3.21 2.96
C HIS A 212 -0.08 -3.49 4.42
N ASN A 213 -1.13 -4.28 4.66
CA ASN A 213 -1.50 -4.73 6.00
C ASN A 213 -0.84 -6.09 6.30
N PRO A 214 0.11 -6.19 7.25
CA PRO A 214 0.69 -7.48 7.64
C PRO A 214 -0.35 -8.49 8.15
N ASN A 215 -1.48 -7.98 8.64
CA ASN A 215 -2.60 -8.77 9.13
C ASN A 215 -3.69 -9.03 8.08
N ALA A 216 -3.42 -8.74 6.80
CA ALA A 216 -4.36 -8.93 5.70
C ALA A 216 -4.87 -10.38 5.63
N LEU A 217 -4.02 -11.35 5.96
CA LEU A 217 -4.31 -12.78 5.97
C LEU A 217 -3.83 -13.43 7.28
N GLN A 218 -4.70 -14.22 7.91
CA GLN A 218 -4.43 -14.85 9.21
C GLN A 218 -4.12 -16.34 9.06
N LEU A 219 -2.97 -16.65 8.47
CA LEU A 219 -2.44 -18.01 8.39
C LEU A 219 -1.08 -18.12 9.10
N PRO A 220 -0.69 -19.30 9.64
CA PRO A 220 0.56 -19.44 10.38
C PRO A 220 1.82 -19.20 9.54
N ARG A 221 1.84 -19.70 8.30
CA ARG A 221 3.04 -19.73 7.43
C ARG A 221 2.93 -18.93 6.13
N ILE A 222 1.75 -18.43 5.81
CA ILE A 222 1.52 -17.58 4.63
C ILE A 222 1.29 -16.18 5.17
N LYS A 223 2.26 -15.30 4.98
CA LYS A 223 2.27 -13.97 5.59
C LYS A 223 2.47 -12.91 4.54
N TYR A 224 1.73 -11.82 4.67
CA TYR A 224 2.16 -10.54 4.10
C TYR A 224 3.06 -9.85 5.12
N SER A 225 4.19 -9.28 4.71
CA SER A 225 4.94 -8.39 5.61
C SER A 225 4.25 -7.04 5.77
N GLY A 226 3.45 -6.63 4.77
CA GLY A 226 3.02 -5.26 4.64
C GLY A 226 4.17 -4.33 4.24
N SER A 227 3.80 -3.08 4.02
CA SER A 227 4.75 -2.00 3.79
C SER A 227 5.41 -1.55 5.10
N PRO A 228 6.66 -1.07 5.08
CA PRO A 228 7.35 -0.59 6.28
C PRO A 228 6.79 0.74 6.81
N LEU A 229 6.05 1.49 5.99
CA LEU A 229 5.40 2.76 6.33
C LEU A 229 3.90 2.71 6.06
N LYS A 230 3.12 3.57 6.73
CA LYS A 230 1.70 3.77 6.44
C LYS A 230 1.54 4.54 5.11
N MET A 231 0.95 3.91 4.11
CA MET A 231 0.90 4.41 2.73
C MET A 231 -0.40 5.16 2.38
N SER A 232 -1.38 5.13 3.29
CA SER A 232 -2.67 5.82 3.18
C SER A 232 -3.30 6.06 4.55
N THR A 233 -4.28 6.96 4.62
CA THR A 233 -5.05 7.22 5.84
C THR A 233 -5.81 6.00 6.36
N SER A 234 -6.15 5.04 5.49
CA SER A 234 -6.79 3.79 5.87
C SER A 234 -5.88 2.88 6.71
N GLU A 235 -4.57 3.13 6.70
CA GLU A 235 -3.56 2.38 7.46
C GLU A 235 -3.22 3.05 8.82
N ALA A 236 -3.92 4.12 9.21
CA ALA A 236 -3.64 4.89 10.43
C ALA A 236 -3.58 4.02 11.70
N THR A 237 -4.35 2.93 11.76
CA THR A 237 -4.42 2.03 12.92
C THR A 237 -3.58 0.76 12.76
N ILE A 238 -2.82 0.65 11.67
CA ILE A 238 -2.06 -0.55 11.34
C ILE A 238 -0.62 -0.36 11.83
N GLU A 239 -0.17 -1.26 12.71
CA GLU A 239 1.24 -1.34 13.10
C GLU A 239 2.07 -1.86 11.93
N LYS A 240 3.19 -1.18 11.64
CA LYS A 240 4.12 -1.54 10.57
C LYS A 240 5.32 -2.25 11.16
N GLY A 241 5.97 -3.10 10.36
CA GLY A 241 6.95 -4.03 10.89
C GLY A 241 7.53 -4.96 9.84
N VAL A 242 8.22 -5.98 10.32
CA VAL A 242 8.79 -7.07 9.53
C VAL A 242 8.56 -8.41 10.23
N TRP A 243 8.62 -9.49 9.46
CA TRP A 243 8.62 -10.83 10.02
C TRP A 243 10.04 -11.37 10.15
N ILE A 244 10.32 -12.03 11.27
CA ILE A 244 11.50 -12.86 11.46
C ILE A 244 11.03 -14.31 11.45
N VAL A 245 11.60 -15.12 10.58
CA VAL A 245 11.16 -16.50 10.35
C VAL A 245 12.33 -17.44 10.57
N ASP A 246 12.12 -18.46 11.37
CA ASP A 246 13.09 -19.52 11.62
C ASP A 246 12.62 -20.81 10.92
N THR A 247 13.30 -21.22 9.84
CA THR A 247 12.87 -22.36 9.01
C THR A 247 12.95 -23.69 9.74
N LYS A 248 13.85 -23.80 10.72
CA LYS A 248 14.07 -25.04 11.47
C LYS A 248 12.99 -25.28 12.52
N THR A 249 12.61 -24.22 13.24
CA THR A 249 11.56 -24.28 14.28
C THR A 249 10.17 -23.94 13.75
N GLN A 250 10.09 -23.40 12.53
CA GLN A 250 8.90 -22.83 11.92
C GLN A 250 8.30 -21.66 12.72
N GLN A 251 9.10 -21.04 13.59
CA GLN A 251 8.68 -19.87 14.36
C GLN A 251 8.61 -18.65 13.43
N VAL A 252 7.52 -17.89 13.55
CA VAL A 252 7.27 -16.66 12.80
C VAL A 252 6.97 -15.55 13.82
N THR A 253 7.87 -14.58 13.94
CA THR A 253 7.81 -13.53 14.96
C THR A 253 7.69 -12.16 14.30
N TRP A 254 6.77 -11.32 14.80
CA TRP A 254 6.58 -9.96 14.34
C TRP A 254 7.51 -9.00 15.08
N HIS A 255 8.15 -8.09 14.34
CA HIS A 255 8.93 -6.99 14.91
C HIS A 255 8.40 -5.67 14.38
N ALA A 256 7.85 -4.84 15.28
CA ALA A 256 7.31 -3.53 14.94
C ALA A 256 8.43 -2.53 14.59
N LEU A 257 8.17 -1.69 13.60
CA LEU A 257 9.01 -0.55 13.24
C LEU A 257 8.39 0.73 13.82
N GLN A 258 9.24 1.57 14.41
CA GLN A 258 8.82 2.87 14.94
C GLN A 258 8.91 3.92 13.84
N PRO A 259 7.81 4.58 13.45
CA PRO A 259 7.84 5.58 12.39
C PRO A 259 8.57 6.84 12.87
N LYS A 260 9.23 7.55 11.94
CA LYS A 260 9.80 8.88 12.21
C LYS A 260 8.69 9.90 12.44
N HIS A 261 7.71 9.93 11.54
CA HIS A 261 6.43 10.61 11.71
C HIS A 261 5.32 9.59 11.53
N ASP A 262 4.46 9.43 12.53
CA ASP A 262 3.34 8.49 12.41
C ASP A 262 2.23 9.07 11.53
N LEU A 263 1.28 8.22 11.11
CA LEU A 263 0.03 8.63 10.49
C LEU A 263 -1.12 8.41 11.47
N ARG A 264 -1.76 9.51 11.87
CA ARG A 264 -2.84 9.53 12.86
C ARG A 264 -4.14 10.05 12.26
N LEU A 265 -5.25 9.44 12.68
CA LEU A 265 -6.59 9.98 12.47
C LEU A 265 -6.98 10.80 13.70
N VAL A 266 -7.22 12.09 13.50
CA VAL A 266 -7.60 13.02 14.56
C VAL A 266 -9.06 13.42 14.35
N ILE A 267 -9.87 13.27 15.39
CA ILE A 267 -11.30 13.59 15.35
C ILE A 267 -11.59 14.52 16.51
N GLY A 268 -12.16 15.69 16.25
CA GLY A 268 -12.48 16.65 17.31
C GLY A 268 -13.12 17.93 16.80
N ALA A 269 -13.58 18.76 17.74
CA ALA A 269 -14.05 20.10 17.40
C ALA A 269 -12.85 21.00 17.10
N PHE A 270 -13.00 21.91 16.15
CA PHE A 270 -11.91 22.75 15.68
C PHE A 270 -11.22 23.55 16.80
N ASP A 271 -11.99 24.12 17.73
CA ASP A 271 -11.42 24.89 18.85
C ASP A 271 -10.61 24.01 19.81
N GLU A 272 -10.98 22.73 19.97
CA GLU A 272 -10.22 21.76 20.77
C GLU A 272 -8.91 21.37 20.08
N LEU A 273 -8.96 21.15 18.77
CA LEU A 273 -7.78 20.77 17.98
C LEU A 273 -6.77 21.91 17.87
N VAL A 274 -7.22 23.16 17.71
CA VAL A 274 -6.32 24.33 17.69
C VAL A 274 -5.74 24.63 19.07
N ALA A 275 -6.41 24.24 20.16
CA ALA A 275 -5.84 24.33 21.49
C ALA A 275 -4.66 23.35 21.70
N GLY A 276 -4.50 22.35 20.84
CA GLY A 276 -3.36 21.42 20.88
C GLY A 276 -3.40 20.45 22.05
N ASN A 277 -4.59 20.17 22.60
CA ASN A 277 -4.75 19.27 23.76
C ASN A 277 -4.76 17.78 23.39
N GLU A 278 -4.73 17.46 22.09
CA GLU A 278 -4.68 16.09 21.59
C GLU A 278 -3.35 15.41 21.91
N ALA A 279 -3.40 14.14 22.29
CA ALA A 279 -2.20 13.34 22.54
C ALA A 279 -1.44 13.04 21.23
N GLY A 280 -0.14 12.78 21.33
CA GLY A 280 0.72 12.36 20.21
C GLY A 280 1.68 13.45 19.72
N ASN A 281 2.49 13.11 18.72
CA ASN A 281 3.45 14.04 18.16
C ASN A 281 2.76 14.95 17.14
N HIS A 282 2.83 16.26 17.35
CA HIS A 282 2.24 17.25 16.45
C HIS A 282 2.92 17.26 15.07
N ASP A 283 4.16 16.78 14.99
CA ASP A 283 4.90 16.67 13.74
C ASP A 283 4.47 15.49 12.85
N ASP A 284 3.60 14.61 13.36
CA ASP A 284 3.03 13.47 12.63
C ASP A 284 2.16 13.89 11.44
N TYR A 285 2.00 12.97 10.49
CA TYR A 285 0.99 13.08 9.45
C TYR A 285 -0.40 12.92 10.06
N VAL A 286 -1.29 13.90 9.84
CA VAL A 286 -2.64 13.85 10.41
C VAL A 286 -3.72 13.93 9.34
N ALA A 287 -4.66 12.99 9.40
CA ALA A 287 -5.96 13.11 8.75
C ALA A 287 -6.94 13.66 9.78
N ILE A 288 -7.52 14.83 9.52
CA ILE A 288 -8.39 15.52 10.48
C ILE A 288 -9.85 15.37 10.04
N ASN A 289 -10.69 14.85 10.92
CA ASN A 289 -12.13 14.83 10.77
C ASN A 289 -12.76 15.76 11.81
N LEU A 290 -13.22 16.93 11.36
CA LEU A 290 -13.90 17.89 12.22
C LEU A 290 -15.31 17.42 12.56
N THR A 291 -15.69 17.59 13.82
CA THR A 291 -17.08 17.38 14.27
C THR A 291 -17.95 18.58 13.96
N ASP A 292 -17.36 19.75 13.70
CA ASP A 292 -18.05 21.01 13.41
C ASP A 292 -18.91 20.95 12.14
N GLU A 293 -20.15 21.39 12.26
CA GLU A 293 -21.10 21.45 11.15
C GLU A 293 -20.93 22.73 10.30
N GLN A 294 -20.57 23.85 10.92
CA GLN A 294 -20.53 25.17 10.28
C GLN A 294 -19.18 25.49 9.63
N ALA A 295 -19.19 26.21 8.51
CA ALA A 295 -17.96 26.62 7.82
C ALA A 295 -17.05 27.42 8.77
N ILE A 296 -15.77 27.04 8.85
CA ILE A 296 -14.78 27.71 9.71
C ILE A 296 -13.81 28.50 8.81
N PRO A 297 -13.76 29.83 8.93
CA PRO A 297 -12.80 30.65 8.19
C PRO A 297 -11.36 30.26 8.52
N ASP A 298 -10.50 30.24 7.49
CA ASP A 298 -9.06 29.97 7.60
C ASP A 298 -8.68 28.68 8.34
N VAL A 299 -9.58 27.68 8.31
CA VAL A 299 -9.47 26.42 9.06
C VAL A 299 -8.12 25.72 8.85
N MET A 300 -7.67 25.61 7.59
CA MET A 300 -6.39 24.96 7.27
C MET A 300 -5.19 25.74 7.81
N SER A 301 -5.17 27.06 7.67
CA SER A 301 -4.07 27.90 8.13
C SER A 301 -3.92 27.84 9.65
N ARG A 302 -5.04 27.83 10.38
CA ARG A 302 -5.07 27.76 11.84
C ARG A 302 -4.68 26.36 12.36
N LEU A 303 -5.21 25.30 11.76
CA LEU A 303 -4.82 23.93 12.13
C LEU A 303 -3.34 23.66 11.83
N ARG A 304 -2.78 24.21 10.74
CA ARG A 304 -1.36 24.02 10.38
C ARG A 304 -0.36 24.61 11.38
N VAL A 305 -0.79 25.56 12.23
CA VAL A 305 0.05 26.06 13.33
C VAL A 305 0.32 24.96 14.36
N VAL A 306 -0.64 24.06 14.56
CA VAL A 306 -0.57 22.95 15.53
C VAL A 306 -0.17 21.64 14.86
N TYR A 307 -0.61 21.42 13.62
CA TYR A 307 -0.37 20.21 12.84
C TYR A 307 0.31 20.57 11.51
N PRO A 308 1.64 20.66 11.44
CA PRO A 308 2.35 21.03 10.21
C PRO A 308 2.09 20.08 9.03
N ARG A 309 1.82 18.79 9.26
CA ARG A 309 1.66 17.76 8.22
C ARG A 309 0.23 17.24 8.08
N ILE A 310 -0.73 18.14 7.83
CA ILE A 310 -2.12 17.74 7.54
C ILE A 310 -2.17 17.06 6.16
N LEU A 311 -2.59 15.79 6.15
CA LEU A 311 -2.87 15.01 4.95
C LEU A 311 -4.25 15.32 4.38
N SER A 312 -5.28 15.33 5.22
CA SER A 312 -6.63 15.60 4.77
C SER A 312 -7.43 16.30 5.85
N LEU A 313 -8.47 17.01 5.42
CA LEU A 313 -9.43 17.67 6.28
C LEU A 313 -10.83 17.34 5.78
N HIS A 314 -11.58 16.60 6.59
CA HIS A 314 -12.98 16.30 6.35
C HIS A 314 -13.84 16.79 7.51
N ARG A 315 -15.16 16.80 7.28
CA ARG A 315 -16.15 17.04 8.33
C ARG A 315 -17.01 15.79 8.44
N LEU A 316 -17.21 15.29 9.64
CA LEU A 316 -18.03 14.09 9.86
C LEU A 316 -19.50 14.32 9.47
N HIS A 317 -20.00 15.52 9.75
CA HIS A 317 -21.40 15.91 9.50
C HIS A 317 -21.52 16.99 8.42
N GLY A 318 -20.43 17.32 7.72
CA GLY A 318 -20.50 18.25 6.60
C GLY A 318 -21.29 17.64 5.46
N ALA A 319 -22.00 18.47 4.69
CA ALA A 319 -22.63 18.08 3.43
C ALA A 319 -21.68 17.21 2.61
N GLN A 320 -21.91 15.90 2.60
CA GLN A 320 -21.24 15.03 1.67
C GLN A 320 -21.71 15.52 0.30
N ILE A 321 -20.79 16.05 -0.50
CA ILE A 321 -21.00 16.02 -1.95
C ILE A 321 -20.95 14.54 -2.29
N LYS A 322 -22.07 13.82 -2.08
CA LYS A 322 -22.31 12.53 -2.73
C LYS A 322 -21.98 12.82 -4.17
N SER A 323 -20.98 12.12 -4.70
CA SER A 323 -20.63 12.20 -6.11
C SER A 323 -21.93 12.25 -6.91
N LEU A 324 -22.07 13.26 -7.77
CA LEU A 324 -23.21 13.46 -8.68
C LEU A 324 -23.41 12.29 -9.68
N ALA A 325 -22.92 11.09 -9.35
CA ALA A 325 -23.00 9.86 -10.12
C ALA A 325 -24.41 9.25 -10.17
N THR A 326 -25.37 9.74 -9.36
CA THR A 326 -26.78 9.52 -9.65
C THR A 326 -27.32 10.71 -10.43
N THR A 327 -27.34 10.56 -11.75
CA THR A 327 -28.00 11.45 -12.71
C THR A 327 -29.50 11.53 -12.41
N LYS A 328 -29.91 12.31 -11.40
CA LYS A 328 -31.26 12.89 -11.41
C LYS A 328 -31.28 13.83 -12.60
N GLN A 329 -32.13 13.56 -13.59
CA GLN A 329 -32.39 14.49 -14.69
C GLN A 329 -32.82 15.83 -14.09
N VAL A 330 -31.91 16.80 -14.03
CA VAL A 330 -32.24 18.16 -13.63
C VAL A 330 -33.08 18.76 -14.75
N ASN A 331 -34.33 19.13 -14.45
CA ASN A 331 -35.20 19.77 -15.42
C ASN A 331 -34.84 21.26 -15.54
N VAL A 332 -33.94 21.56 -16.48
CA VAL A 332 -33.41 22.91 -16.73
C VAL A 332 -34.48 23.96 -17.13
N LYS A 333 -35.75 23.57 -17.29
CA LYS A 333 -36.87 24.48 -17.56
C LYS A 333 -37.52 25.05 -16.29
N GLN A 334 -37.10 24.64 -15.10
CA GLN A 334 -37.62 25.19 -13.85
C GLN A 334 -37.18 26.64 -13.63
N ALA A 335 -37.94 27.38 -12.83
CA ALA A 335 -37.56 28.74 -12.40
C ALA A 335 -36.24 28.69 -11.59
N PRO A 336 -35.35 29.70 -11.68
CA PRO A 336 -34.03 29.68 -11.04
C PRO A 336 -34.05 29.40 -9.53
N LEU A 337 -35.04 29.93 -8.80
CA LEU A 337 -35.19 29.68 -7.36
C LEU A 337 -35.58 28.22 -7.05
N ALA A 338 -36.33 27.58 -7.94
CA ALA A 338 -36.67 26.16 -7.80
C ALA A 338 -35.45 25.27 -8.08
N LEU A 339 -34.65 25.61 -9.10
CA LEU A 339 -33.37 24.92 -9.36
C LEU A 339 -32.39 25.06 -8.18
N LEU A 340 -32.32 26.23 -7.56
CA LEU A 340 -31.50 26.44 -6.36
C LEU A 340 -32.00 25.61 -5.18
N ALA A 341 -33.32 25.54 -4.97
CA ALA A 341 -33.90 24.74 -3.89
C ALA A 341 -33.66 23.23 -4.10
N ASP A 342 -33.83 22.74 -5.33
CA ASP A 342 -33.56 21.35 -5.70
C ASP A 342 -32.07 21.02 -5.55
N PHE A 343 -31.18 21.93 -5.95
CA PHE A 343 -29.74 21.79 -5.74
C PHE A 343 -29.37 21.80 -4.26
N TYR A 344 -29.94 22.71 -3.47
CA TYR A 344 -29.71 22.78 -2.02
C TYR A 344 -30.10 21.46 -1.35
N GLN A 345 -31.32 20.97 -1.59
CA GLN A 345 -31.77 19.65 -1.09
C GLN A 345 -30.84 18.52 -1.53
N LEU A 346 -30.34 18.55 -2.76
CA LEU A 346 -29.44 17.52 -3.26
C LEU A 346 -28.10 17.50 -2.52
N VAL A 347 -27.51 18.67 -2.22
CA VAL A 347 -26.21 18.77 -1.57
C VAL A 347 -26.29 18.71 -0.04
N THR A 348 -27.44 19.00 0.57
CA THR A 348 -27.65 18.99 2.02
C THR A 348 -28.50 17.79 2.50
N ASP A 349 -28.45 16.68 1.77
CA ASP A 349 -29.13 15.41 2.10
C ASP A 349 -30.62 15.56 2.46
N GLY A 350 -31.36 16.34 1.65
CA GLY A 350 -32.81 16.50 1.74
C GLY A 350 -33.30 17.68 2.59
N GLN A 351 -32.40 18.48 3.18
CA GLN A 351 -32.82 19.69 3.89
C GLN A 351 -33.38 20.76 2.94
N GLN A 352 -34.39 21.50 3.40
CA GLN A 352 -34.99 22.61 2.65
C GLN A 352 -34.34 23.95 3.03
N LEU A 353 -34.31 24.89 2.07
CA LEU A 353 -33.93 26.27 2.35
C LEU A 353 -34.86 26.84 3.42
N ASN A 354 -34.29 27.40 4.49
CA ASN A 354 -35.06 28.08 5.52
C ASN A 354 -35.59 29.45 5.01
N PRO A 355 -36.55 30.09 5.70
CA PRO A 355 -37.17 31.33 5.23
C PRO A 355 -36.17 32.47 4.96
N ALA A 356 -35.11 32.58 5.75
CA ALA A 356 -34.08 33.60 5.56
C ALA A 356 -33.25 33.35 4.30
N GLN A 357 -32.84 32.10 4.07
CA GLN A 357 -32.08 31.69 2.88
C GLN A 357 -32.91 31.86 1.59
N GLN A 358 -34.20 31.54 1.63
CA GLN A 358 -35.12 31.78 0.51
C GLN A 358 -35.21 33.28 0.17
N GLN A 359 -35.30 34.12 1.20
CA GLN A 359 -35.38 35.56 1.02
C GLN A 359 -34.07 36.15 0.47
N TRP A 360 -32.91 35.67 0.93
CA TRP A 360 -31.61 36.07 0.38
C TRP A 360 -31.48 35.69 -1.10
N ALA A 361 -31.78 34.44 -1.44
CA ALA A 361 -31.71 33.96 -2.82
C ALA A 361 -32.63 34.75 -3.76
N LYS A 362 -33.86 35.04 -3.31
CA LYS A 362 -34.81 35.86 -4.07
C LYS A 362 -34.28 37.28 -4.29
N THR A 363 -33.78 37.92 -3.23
CA THR A 363 -33.26 39.29 -3.29
C THR A 363 -32.05 39.39 -4.22
N SER A 364 -31.11 38.46 -4.12
CA SER A 364 -29.93 38.42 -4.99
C SER A 364 -30.30 38.18 -6.45
N LEU A 365 -31.27 37.29 -6.73
CA LEU A 365 -31.74 37.05 -8.09
C LEU A 365 -32.43 38.29 -8.67
N GLU A 366 -33.26 38.98 -7.88
CA GLU A 366 -33.91 40.22 -8.29
C GLU A 366 -32.90 41.35 -8.56
N GLN A 367 -31.82 41.43 -7.79
CA GLN A 367 -30.74 42.40 -8.00
C GLN A 367 -30.01 42.13 -9.32
N VAL A 368 -29.61 40.88 -9.57
CA VAL A 368 -28.93 40.49 -10.82
C VAL A 368 -29.83 40.70 -12.05
N LEU A 369 -31.12 40.42 -11.93
CA LEU A 369 -32.09 40.60 -13.03
C LEU A 369 -32.45 42.07 -13.29
N LYS A 370 -32.28 42.96 -12.31
CA LYS A 370 -32.53 44.40 -12.47
C LYS A 370 -31.38 45.11 -13.18
N GLY A 371 -30.20 44.50 -13.28
CA GLY A 371 -28.99 45.11 -13.83
C GLY A 371 -28.43 46.18 -12.91
N ASP A 372 -27.11 46.24 -12.80
CA ASP A 372 -26.45 47.48 -12.39
C ASP A 372 -26.74 48.53 -13.48
N ASP A 373 -27.39 49.63 -13.12
CA ASP A 373 -27.34 50.88 -13.90
C ASP A 373 -25.92 51.49 -13.79
#